data_AF-A0A930XFK9-F1
#
_entry.id   AF-A0A930XFK9-F1
#
_cell.length_a   1.000
_cell.length_b   1.000
_cell.length_c   1.000
_cell.angle_alpha   90.00
_cell.angle_beta   90.00
_cell.angle_gamma   90.00
#
_symmetry.space_group_name_H-M   'P 1'
#
loop_
_entity.id
_entity.type
_entity.pdbx_description
1 polymer ?
#
loop_
_entity_poly.entity_id
_entity_poly.type
_entity_poly.pdbx_seq_one_letter_code
_entity_poly.pdbx_strand_id
1 'polypeptide(L)'
;MSISILAVIAVLAFYLAFNLGANDVANAMGTSVGSKAVTLKQALIIAGILEFAGAILFGRGVTETLATGIANPVMFTDIPLVFVSGMVSVLIACGLWLQIATSRGLPVSSSHAVVGAIAGFSWVALGASAIDWSSIGLITIGWVLTPVISGIIAALLYSQIQRWILNQPNQIRQLNEWIPWLSACLIGTFGVIVLPTLTHPIAEFFINKFGVIIPFYDYSLLTGVVAVVSLTFYSWRQVEKENNNSSIEKMFARYQLLSACFVAFAHGSNDVGNAVAPLAAIVYTIRHQSVPLTDINIPLWILVLGAVGIVSGLAILGKKVIATIGESIITLQPSSGFCAELACATTILLASRLGLPVSTSHALVGGVVGIGLVKDIKSIKFSTLQNIAVAWVVTVPVSAGLSALIFSVLQSWRLFSA
;
A
#
# COMPACT_ATOMS: atom_id res chain seq x y z
N MET A 1 -29.88 -12.35 7.06
CA MET A 1 -28.75 -12.76 7.91
C MET A 1 -28.94 -12.15 9.30
N SER A 2 -28.75 -12.91 10.39
CA SER A 2 -28.84 -12.34 11.74
C SER A 2 -27.67 -11.37 11.99
N ILE A 3 -27.89 -10.37 12.84
CA ILE A 3 -26.86 -9.40 13.27
C ILE A 3 -25.61 -10.13 13.79
N SER A 4 -25.81 -11.30 14.43
CA SER A 4 -24.76 -12.16 14.95
C SER A 4 -23.78 -12.65 13.88
N ILE A 5 -24.26 -13.06 12.70
CA ILE A 5 -23.37 -13.56 11.63
C ILE A 5 -22.57 -12.39 11.04
N LEU A 6 -23.18 -11.22 10.88
CA LEU A 6 -22.48 -10.04 10.37
C LEU A 6 -21.37 -9.61 11.32
N ALA A 7 -21.61 -9.69 12.64
CA ALA A 7 -20.60 -9.42 13.65
C ALA A 7 -19.42 -10.38 13.54
N VAL A 8 -19.65 -11.69 13.33
CA VAL A 8 -18.58 -12.68 13.13
C VAL A 8 -17.76 -12.35 11.89
N ILE A 9 -18.40 -12.04 10.75
CA ILE A 9 -17.70 -11.71 9.51
C ILE A 9 -16.90 -10.40 9.65
N ALA A 10 -17.44 -9.40 10.35
CA ALA A 10 -16.73 -8.17 10.66
C ALA A 10 -15.48 -8.44 11.52
N VAL A 11 -15.56 -9.36 12.49
CA VAL A 11 -14.40 -9.79 13.29
C VAL A 11 -13.35 -10.50 12.43
N LEU A 12 -13.76 -11.33 11.47
CA LEU A 12 -12.84 -11.99 10.52
C LEU A 12 -12.14 -10.98 9.60
N ALA A 13 -12.88 -9.99 9.10
CA ALA A 13 -12.31 -8.89 8.32
C ALA A 13 -11.32 -8.05 9.15
N PHE A 14 -11.66 -7.77 10.41
CA PHE A 14 -10.75 -7.12 11.34
C PHE A 14 -9.50 -7.96 11.59
N TYR A 15 -9.65 -9.28 11.75
CA TYR A 15 -8.53 -10.21 11.93
C TYR A 15 -7.59 -10.22 10.71
N LEU A 16 -8.13 -10.25 9.49
CA LEU A 16 -7.33 -10.10 8.27
C LEU A 16 -6.61 -8.75 8.25
N ALA A 17 -7.33 -7.64 8.47
CA ALA A 17 -6.76 -6.30 8.51
C ALA A 17 -5.64 -6.16 9.55
N PHE A 18 -5.82 -6.75 10.73
CA PHE A 18 -4.83 -6.78 11.81
C PHE A 18 -3.55 -7.52 11.38
N ASN A 19 -3.68 -8.70 10.77
CA ASN A 19 -2.51 -9.44 10.32
C ASN A 19 -1.79 -8.76 9.16
N LEU A 20 -2.55 -8.07 8.30
CA LEU A 20 -1.98 -7.25 7.24
C LEU A 20 -1.14 -6.12 7.80
N GLY A 21 -1.71 -5.27 8.67
CA GLY A 21 -0.96 -4.17 9.28
C GLY A 21 0.25 -4.63 10.10
N ALA A 22 0.19 -5.82 10.67
CA ALA A 22 1.33 -6.43 11.35
C ALA A 22 2.45 -6.86 10.40
N ASN A 23 2.14 -7.43 9.22
CA ASN A 23 3.14 -7.89 8.26
C ASN A 23 3.75 -6.73 7.46
N ASP A 24 2.90 -5.80 7.03
CA ASP A 24 3.25 -4.90 5.95
C ASP A 24 3.83 -3.55 6.42
N VAL A 25 3.74 -3.19 7.71
CA VAL A 25 4.33 -1.95 8.25
C VAL A 25 5.80 -1.74 7.90
N ALA A 26 6.59 -2.82 7.85
CA ALA A 26 8.01 -2.71 7.54
C ALA A 26 8.22 -2.18 6.12
N ASN A 27 7.26 -2.39 5.21
CA ASN A 27 7.28 -1.84 3.87
C ASN A 27 7.01 -0.32 3.87
N ALA A 28 6.28 0.19 4.86
CA ALA A 28 5.99 1.62 4.96
C ALA A 28 7.10 2.43 5.64
N MET A 29 7.66 1.91 6.75
CA MET A 29 8.56 2.68 7.61
C MET A 29 9.94 2.05 7.85
N GLY A 30 10.19 0.84 7.33
CA GLY A 30 11.42 0.10 7.58
C GLY A 30 12.67 0.86 7.12
N THR A 31 12.62 1.51 5.96
CA THR A 31 13.73 2.30 5.41
C THR A 31 14.04 3.57 6.21
N SER A 32 13.02 4.22 6.75
CA SER A 32 13.15 5.43 7.58
C SER A 32 13.66 5.15 8.98
N VAL A 33 13.29 3.99 9.56
CA VAL A 33 13.87 3.53 10.82
C VAL A 33 15.30 3.03 10.61
N GLY A 34 15.54 2.27 9.53
CA GLY A 34 16.86 1.73 9.17
C GLY A 34 17.90 2.81 8.87
N SER A 35 17.52 3.89 8.16
CA SER A 35 18.41 5.04 7.89
C SER A 35 18.64 5.93 9.12
N LYS A 36 17.95 5.64 10.24
CA LYS A 36 17.93 6.45 11.46
C LYS A 36 17.36 7.87 11.25
N ALA A 37 16.56 8.07 10.19
CA ALA A 37 15.83 9.32 9.99
C ALA A 37 14.70 9.49 11.01
N VAL A 38 14.09 8.38 11.42
CA VAL A 38 12.94 8.35 12.33
C VAL A 38 13.11 7.27 13.39
N THR A 39 12.72 7.54 14.63
CA THR A 39 12.72 6.51 15.68
C THR A 39 11.56 5.52 15.49
N LEU A 40 11.70 4.29 16.00
CA LEU A 40 10.64 3.29 15.91
C LEU A 40 9.29 3.78 16.47
N LYS A 41 9.31 4.53 17.58
CA LYS A 41 8.08 5.08 18.18
C LYS A 41 7.41 6.12 17.28
N GLN A 42 8.20 7.00 16.66
CA GLN A 42 7.69 8.00 15.72
C GLN A 42 7.13 7.32 14.48
N ALA A 43 7.84 6.32 13.93
CA ALA A 43 7.41 5.55 12.78
C ALA A 43 6.03 4.90 13.00
N LEU A 44 5.82 4.25 14.16
CA LEU A 44 4.53 3.63 14.49
C LEU A 44 3.37 4.65 14.58
N ILE A 45 3.61 5.82 15.17
CA ILE A 45 2.59 6.87 15.30
C ILE A 45 2.24 7.45 13.93
N ILE A 46 3.25 7.78 13.13
CA ILE A 46 3.09 8.38 11.81
C ILE A 46 2.39 7.39 10.87
N ALA A 47 2.86 6.14 10.82
CA ALA A 47 2.24 5.09 10.02
C ALA A 47 0.79 4.88 10.44
N GLY A 48 0.49 4.84 11.74
CA GLY A 48 -0.87 4.65 12.23
C GLY A 48 -1.85 5.73 11.74
N ILE A 49 -1.43 7.01 11.78
CA ILE A 49 -2.27 8.12 11.31
C ILE A 49 -2.42 8.09 9.78
N LEU A 50 -1.32 7.89 9.05
CA LEU A 50 -1.31 8.04 7.60
C LEU A 50 -1.83 6.82 6.85
N GLU A 51 -1.60 5.60 7.35
CA GLU A 51 -2.25 4.41 6.80
C GLU A 51 -3.76 4.49 7.00
N PHE A 52 -4.22 4.95 8.16
CA PHE A 52 -5.65 5.18 8.40
C PHE A 52 -6.23 6.22 7.43
N ALA A 53 -5.54 7.35 7.24
CA ALA A 53 -5.97 8.38 6.31
C ALA A 53 -6.00 7.88 4.86
N GLY A 54 -4.94 7.18 4.41
CA GLY A 54 -4.84 6.60 3.08
C GLY A 54 -5.95 5.59 2.80
N ALA A 55 -6.23 4.71 3.76
CA ALA A 55 -7.28 3.71 3.69
C ALA A 55 -8.67 4.34 3.47
N ILE A 56 -9.00 5.38 4.23
CA ILE A 56 -10.32 6.02 4.15
C ILE A 56 -10.46 6.88 2.90
N LEU A 57 -9.43 7.65 2.57
CA LEU A 57 -9.50 8.69 1.54
C LEU A 57 -9.26 8.16 0.13
N PHE A 58 -8.49 7.07 -0.01
CA PHE A 58 -8.01 6.62 -1.31
C PHE A 58 -8.10 5.10 -1.54
N GLY A 59 -8.71 4.35 -0.60
CA GLY A 59 -8.75 2.89 -0.65
C GLY A 59 -9.89 2.23 -1.44
N ARG A 60 -10.81 3.02 -2.00
CA ARG A 60 -12.03 2.47 -2.63
C ARG A 60 -11.74 1.70 -3.93
N GLY A 61 -10.93 2.25 -4.84
CA GLY A 61 -10.73 1.64 -6.16
C GLY A 61 -10.11 0.25 -6.14
N VAL A 62 -9.15 0.02 -5.24
CA VAL A 62 -8.52 -1.31 -5.07
C VAL A 62 -9.50 -2.29 -4.42
N THR A 63 -10.25 -1.84 -3.41
CA THR A 63 -11.29 -2.64 -2.75
C THR A 63 -12.34 -3.13 -3.77
N GLU A 64 -12.78 -2.23 -4.65
CA GLU A 64 -13.75 -2.52 -5.71
C GLU A 64 -13.22 -3.56 -6.69
N THR A 65 -12.01 -3.36 -7.21
CA THR A 65 -11.36 -4.31 -8.14
C THR A 65 -11.22 -5.70 -7.54
N LEU A 66 -10.86 -5.82 -6.26
CA LEU A 66 -10.75 -7.12 -5.59
C LEU A 66 -12.11 -7.77 -5.31
N ALA A 67 -13.14 -6.96 -5.05
CA ALA A 67 -14.48 -7.46 -4.76
C ALA A 67 -15.20 -8.02 -5.99
N THR A 68 -14.91 -7.49 -7.19
CA THR A 68 -15.65 -7.81 -8.43
C THR A 68 -14.79 -8.46 -9.52
N GLY A 69 -13.48 -8.25 -9.50
CA GLY A 69 -12.61 -8.53 -10.65
C GLY A 69 -11.86 -9.86 -10.61
N ILE A 70 -11.86 -10.62 -9.51
CA ILE A 70 -11.06 -11.87 -9.44
C ILE A 70 -11.92 -13.11 -9.68
N ALA A 71 -13.05 -13.21 -8.97
CA ALA A 71 -14.06 -14.23 -9.22
C ALA A 71 -15.01 -13.71 -10.29
N ASN A 72 -15.32 -14.50 -11.31
CA ASN A 72 -16.28 -14.11 -12.35
C ASN A 72 -17.69 -14.01 -11.73
N PRO A 73 -18.22 -12.80 -11.51
CA PRO A 73 -19.44 -12.63 -10.72
C PRO A 73 -20.67 -13.19 -11.46
N VAL A 74 -20.67 -13.22 -12.79
CA VAL A 74 -21.77 -13.77 -13.60
C VAL A 74 -22.02 -15.24 -13.28
N MET A 75 -20.98 -16.00 -12.97
CA MET A 75 -21.10 -17.43 -12.63
C MET A 75 -21.73 -17.67 -11.25
N PHE A 76 -21.79 -16.65 -10.40
CA PHE A 76 -22.32 -16.75 -9.04
C PHE A 76 -23.70 -16.08 -8.87
N THR A 77 -24.31 -15.57 -9.94
CA THR A 77 -25.60 -14.85 -9.87
C THR A 77 -26.73 -15.69 -9.29
N ASP A 78 -26.77 -16.96 -9.65
CA ASP A 78 -27.83 -17.88 -9.24
C ASP A 78 -27.52 -18.56 -7.90
N ILE A 79 -26.29 -18.42 -7.40
CA ILE A 79 -25.81 -19.00 -6.14
C ILE A 79 -25.06 -17.98 -5.26
N PRO A 80 -25.69 -16.84 -4.93
CA PRO A 80 -25.03 -15.75 -4.22
C PRO A 80 -24.53 -16.13 -2.82
N LEU A 81 -25.17 -17.11 -2.17
CA LEU A 81 -24.72 -17.61 -0.86
C LEU A 81 -23.43 -18.43 -0.94
N VAL A 82 -23.20 -19.12 -2.06
CA VAL A 82 -21.94 -19.83 -2.32
C VAL A 82 -20.79 -18.82 -2.45
N PHE A 83 -21.04 -17.69 -3.13
CA PHE A 83 -20.08 -16.59 -3.23
C PHE A 83 -19.77 -15.97 -1.86
N VAL A 84 -20.78 -15.76 -1.00
CA VAL A 84 -20.58 -15.29 0.38
C VAL A 84 -19.70 -16.26 1.17
N SER A 85 -19.98 -17.56 1.12
CA SER A 85 -19.15 -18.59 1.78
C SER A 85 -17.71 -18.60 1.24
N GLY A 86 -17.55 -18.37 -0.07
CA GLY A 86 -16.26 -18.15 -0.72
C GLY A 86 -15.49 -16.99 -0.12
N MET A 87 -16.10 -15.81 -0.05
CA MET A 87 -15.47 -14.62 0.52
C MET A 87 -15.18 -14.76 2.02
N VAL A 88 -15.99 -15.50 2.79
CA VAL A 88 -15.67 -15.86 4.18
C VAL A 88 -14.42 -16.74 4.25
N SER A 89 -14.28 -17.71 3.34
CA SER A 89 -13.07 -18.54 3.25
C SER A 89 -11.81 -17.71 2.99
N VAL A 90 -11.92 -16.66 2.16
CA VAL A 90 -10.82 -15.73 1.86
C VAL A 90 -10.36 -14.99 3.11
N LEU A 91 -11.30 -14.46 3.91
CA LEU A 91 -10.98 -13.76 5.16
C LEU A 91 -10.17 -14.64 6.11
N ILE A 92 -10.60 -15.90 6.28
CA ILE A 92 -9.95 -16.86 7.17
C ILE A 92 -8.58 -17.28 6.60
N ALA A 93 -8.54 -17.69 5.32
CA ALA A 93 -7.33 -18.18 4.68
C ALA A 93 -6.21 -17.13 4.67
N CYS A 94 -6.53 -15.90 4.28
CA CYS A 94 -5.56 -14.81 4.22
C CYS A 94 -5.11 -14.41 5.62
N GLY A 95 -6.04 -14.31 6.59
CA GLY A 95 -5.70 -13.99 7.97
C GLY A 95 -4.73 -15.00 8.58
N LEU A 96 -4.99 -16.30 8.38
CA LEU A 96 -4.12 -17.38 8.83
C LEU A 96 -2.74 -17.36 8.16
N TRP A 97 -2.70 -17.21 6.83
CA TRP A 97 -1.44 -17.18 6.10
C TRP A 97 -0.56 -16.00 6.52
N LEU A 98 -1.13 -14.80 6.60
CA LEU A 98 -0.42 -13.60 7.04
C LEU A 98 0.03 -13.71 8.49
N GLN A 99 -0.78 -14.31 9.37
CA GLN A 99 -0.39 -14.58 10.76
C GLN A 99 0.83 -15.51 10.83
N ILE A 100 0.83 -16.59 10.04
CA ILE A 100 1.94 -17.55 9.97
C ILE A 100 3.19 -16.87 9.44
N ALA A 101 3.10 -16.15 8.32
CA ALA A 101 4.21 -15.43 7.73
C ALA A 101 4.82 -14.41 8.71
N THR A 102 3.97 -13.60 9.35
CA THR A 102 4.38 -12.61 10.35
C THR A 102 5.07 -13.26 11.55
N SER A 103 4.56 -14.40 12.04
CA SER A 103 5.17 -15.12 13.18
C SER A 103 6.58 -15.64 12.87
N ARG A 104 6.87 -15.89 11.58
CA ARG A 104 8.17 -16.33 11.08
C ARG A 104 9.05 -15.18 10.58
N GLY A 105 8.59 -13.93 10.71
CA GLY A 105 9.29 -12.75 10.21
C GLY A 105 9.44 -12.71 8.68
N LEU A 106 8.58 -13.42 7.95
CA LEU A 106 8.59 -13.46 6.49
C LEU A 106 7.77 -12.28 5.94
N PRO A 107 8.36 -11.36 5.17
CA PRO A 107 7.62 -10.36 4.42
C PRO A 107 6.94 -11.04 3.22
N VAL A 108 5.63 -11.18 3.28
CA VAL A 108 4.82 -11.76 2.20
C VAL A 108 3.91 -10.69 1.64
N SER A 109 3.44 -10.85 0.41
CA SER A 109 2.50 -9.89 -0.14
C SER A 109 1.06 -10.25 0.20
N SER A 110 0.38 -9.33 0.89
CA SER A 110 -1.06 -9.42 1.18
C SER A 110 -1.92 -9.44 -0.09
N SER A 111 -1.63 -8.62 -1.11
CA SER A 111 -2.35 -8.67 -2.40
C SER A 111 -2.27 -10.04 -3.09
N HIS A 112 -1.10 -10.69 -3.09
CA HIS A 112 -0.96 -12.05 -3.64
C HIS A 112 -1.79 -13.05 -2.85
N ALA A 113 -1.81 -12.90 -1.52
CA ALA A 113 -2.58 -13.79 -0.66
C ALA A 113 -4.09 -13.69 -0.98
N VAL A 114 -4.64 -12.48 -1.07
CA VAL A 114 -6.07 -12.25 -1.31
C VAL A 114 -6.49 -12.68 -2.72
N VAL A 115 -5.74 -12.28 -3.76
CA VAL A 115 -6.03 -12.69 -5.14
C VAL A 115 -5.95 -14.21 -5.28
N GLY A 116 -4.91 -14.84 -4.71
CA GLY A 116 -4.78 -16.30 -4.71
C GLY A 116 -5.93 -16.98 -3.98
N ALA A 117 -6.34 -16.48 -2.81
CA ALA A 117 -7.45 -17.04 -2.05
C ALA A 117 -8.79 -16.93 -2.79
N ILE A 118 -9.07 -15.79 -3.43
CA ILE A 118 -10.29 -15.62 -4.24
C ILE A 118 -10.29 -16.60 -5.42
N ALA A 119 -9.17 -16.73 -6.13
CA ALA A 119 -9.02 -17.69 -7.21
C ALA A 119 -9.21 -19.14 -6.72
N GLY A 120 -8.66 -19.47 -5.55
CA GLY A 120 -8.71 -20.80 -4.94
C GLY A 120 -10.14 -21.25 -4.62
N PHE A 121 -10.95 -20.44 -3.94
CA PHE A 121 -12.34 -20.83 -3.69
C PHE A 121 -13.15 -20.85 -4.98
N SER A 122 -12.92 -19.91 -5.90
CA SER A 122 -13.67 -19.81 -7.15
C SER A 122 -13.48 -21.06 -8.01
N TRP A 123 -12.25 -21.57 -8.07
CA TRP A 123 -11.95 -22.84 -8.72
C TRP A 123 -12.75 -23.99 -8.10
N VAL A 124 -12.68 -24.17 -6.78
CA VAL A 124 -13.38 -25.30 -6.14
C VAL A 124 -14.91 -25.18 -6.27
N ALA A 125 -15.44 -23.96 -6.24
CA ALA A 125 -16.89 -23.74 -6.31
C ALA A 125 -17.48 -24.13 -7.67
N LEU A 126 -16.83 -23.72 -8.77
CA LEU A 126 -17.45 -23.76 -10.11
C LEU A 126 -16.46 -24.08 -11.26
N GLY A 127 -15.23 -24.48 -10.93
CA GLY A 127 -14.18 -24.79 -11.91
C GLY A 127 -13.36 -23.57 -12.35
N ALA A 128 -12.38 -23.81 -13.22
CA ALA A 128 -11.43 -22.79 -13.67
C ALA A 128 -12.08 -21.60 -14.41
N SER A 129 -13.28 -21.78 -14.98
CA SER A 129 -14.04 -20.72 -15.67
C SER A 129 -14.67 -19.70 -14.72
N ALA A 130 -14.75 -20.01 -13.42
CA ALA A 130 -15.25 -19.08 -12.41
C ALA A 130 -14.19 -18.08 -11.94
N ILE A 131 -12.97 -18.18 -12.45
CA ILE A 131 -11.90 -17.21 -12.25
C ILE A 131 -11.88 -16.26 -13.45
N ASP A 132 -11.80 -14.96 -13.19
CA ASP A 132 -11.52 -13.98 -14.24
C ASP A 132 -10.01 -13.94 -14.55
N TRP A 133 -9.59 -14.77 -15.50
CA TRP A 133 -8.20 -14.86 -15.96
C TRP A 133 -7.70 -13.56 -16.60
N SER A 134 -8.58 -12.74 -17.16
CA SER A 134 -8.19 -11.49 -17.80
C SER A 134 -7.72 -10.48 -16.76
N SER A 135 -8.49 -10.34 -15.68
CA SER A 135 -8.17 -9.49 -14.53
C SER A 135 -6.96 -10.00 -13.77
N ILE A 136 -6.86 -11.32 -13.49
CA ILE A 136 -5.64 -11.89 -12.88
C ILE A 136 -4.40 -11.64 -13.75
N GLY A 137 -4.52 -11.76 -15.07
CA GLY A 137 -3.43 -11.47 -16.00
C GLY A 137 -2.94 -10.03 -15.88
N LEU A 138 -3.88 -9.07 -15.86
CA LEU A 138 -3.56 -7.65 -15.71
C LEU A 138 -2.92 -7.33 -14.35
N ILE A 139 -3.44 -7.93 -13.26
CA ILE A 139 -2.87 -7.80 -11.92
C ILE A 139 -1.46 -8.39 -11.85
N THR A 140 -1.24 -9.54 -12.46
CA THR A 140 0.07 -10.21 -12.50
C THR A 140 1.10 -9.37 -13.26
N ILE A 141 0.71 -8.76 -14.39
CA ILE A 141 1.54 -7.79 -15.11
C ILE A 141 1.88 -6.61 -14.18
N GLY A 142 0.89 -6.10 -13.45
CA GLY A 142 1.09 -5.09 -12.41
C GLY A 142 2.17 -5.51 -11.40
N TRP A 143 2.08 -6.70 -10.82
CA TRP A 143 3.04 -7.20 -9.83
C TRP A 143 4.47 -7.31 -10.35
N VAL A 144 4.66 -7.58 -11.64
CA VAL A 144 5.98 -7.61 -12.30
C VAL A 144 6.48 -6.20 -12.63
N LEU A 145 5.59 -5.31 -13.10
CA LEU A 145 5.96 -3.94 -13.48
C LEU A 145 6.22 -3.05 -12.28
N THR A 146 5.49 -3.20 -11.17
CA THR A 146 5.63 -2.39 -9.95
C THR A 146 7.08 -2.31 -9.44
N PRO A 147 7.82 -3.41 -9.18
CA PRO A 147 9.21 -3.33 -8.73
C PRO A 147 10.13 -2.71 -9.78
N VAL A 148 9.88 -2.97 -11.07
CA VAL A 148 10.68 -2.42 -12.18
C VAL A 148 10.51 -0.90 -12.28
N ILE A 149 9.27 -0.42 -12.29
CA ILE A 149 8.94 1.01 -12.35
C ILE A 149 9.52 1.73 -11.14
N SER A 150 9.29 1.21 -9.93
CA SER A 150 9.85 1.79 -8.70
C SER A 150 11.38 1.81 -8.72
N GLY A 151 12.02 0.73 -9.19
CA GLY A 151 13.48 0.66 -9.31
C GLY A 151 14.04 1.66 -10.32
N ILE A 152 13.40 1.83 -11.48
CA ILE A 152 13.80 2.83 -12.48
C ILE A 152 13.66 4.25 -11.91
N ILE A 153 12.53 4.57 -11.28
CA ILE A 153 12.31 5.90 -10.69
C ILE A 153 13.36 6.15 -9.59
N ALA A 154 13.58 5.19 -8.69
CA ALA A 154 14.57 5.31 -7.62
C ALA A 154 15.99 5.50 -8.15
N ALA A 155 16.39 4.72 -9.16
CA ALA A 155 17.68 4.82 -9.81
C ALA A 155 17.89 6.19 -10.47
N LEU A 156 16.88 6.68 -11.21
CA LEU A 156 16.95 7.99 -11.84
C LEU A 156 17.05 9.12 -10.80
N LEU A 157 16.18 9.13 -9.80
CA LEU A 157 16.20 10.13 -8.73
C LEU A 157 17.54 10.14 -8.00
N TYR A 158 18.03 8.96 -7.60
CA TYR A 158 19.29 8.86 -6.88
C TYR A 158 20.49 9.21 -7.75
N SER A 159 20.51 8.84 -9.03
CA SER A 159 21.54 9.25 -9.98
C SER A 159 21.62 10.78 -10.08
N GLN A 160 20.48 11.47 -10.12
CA GLN A 160 20.46 12.94 -10.15
C GLN A 160 20.98 13.54 -8.84
N ILE A 161 20.53 13.05 -7.69
CA ILE A 161 21.01 13.52 -6.37
C ILE A 161 22.50 13.26 -6.21
N GLN A 162 22.98 12.07 -6.62
CA GLN A 162 24.37 11.70 -6.53
C GLN A 162 25.24 12.60 -7.42
N ARG A 163 24.84 12.80 -8.69
CA ARG A 163 25.58 13.62 -9.65
C ARG A 163 25.63 15.09 -9.25
N TRP A 164 24.50 15.67 -8.84
CA TRP A 164 24.36 17.12 -8.69
C TRP A 164 24.50 17.62 -7.25
N ILE A 165 24.44 16.75 -6.25
CA ILE A 165 24.56 17.13 -4.83
C ILE A 165 25.71 16.38 -4.16
N LEU A 166 25.68 15.03 -4.17
CA LEU A 166 26.61 14.23 -3.34
C LEU A 166 28.05 14.18 -3.91
N ASN A 167 28.23 14.15 -5.24
CA ASN A 167 29.56 14.07 -5.85
C ASN A 167 30.16 15.46 -6.14
N GLN A 168 29.63 16.52 -5.53
CA GLN A 168 30.06 17.88 -5.77
C GLN A 168 31.06 18.36 -4.71
N PRO A 169 32.02 19.25 -5.06
CA PRO A 169 33.03 19.73 -4.10
C PRO A 169 32.43 20.47 -2.91
N ASN A 170 31.36 21.25 -3.13
CA ASN A 170 30.60 21.92 -2.09
C ASN A 170 29.15 21.43 -2.08
N GLN A 171 28.96 20.27 -1.46
CA GLN A 171 27.69 19.57 -1.44
C GLN A 171 26.57 20.39 -0.75
N ILE A 172 26.88 21.20 0.28
CA ILE A 172 25.89 22.02 1.01
C ILE A 172 25.37 23.15 0.14
N ARG A 173 26.26 23.83 -0.58
CA ARG A 173 25.85 24.86 -1.55
C ARG A 173 24.94 24.27 -2.62
N GLN A 174 25.32 23.12 -3.16
CA GLN A 174 24.52 22.45 -4.17
C GLN A 174 23.16 22.00 -3.64
N LEU A 175 23.11 21.47 -2.42
CA LEU A 175 21.85 21.16 -1.75
C LEU A 175 20.97 22.42 -1.65
N ASN A 176 21.53 23.57 -1.25
CA ASN A 176 20.79 24.83 -1.19
C ASN A 176 20.18 25.25 -2.54
N GLU A 177 20.93 25.10 -3.62
CA GLU A 177 20.44 25.38 -4.98
C GLU A 177 19.38 24.35 -5.42
N TRP A 178 19.45 23.11 -4.94
CA TRP A 178 18.54 22.01 -5.28
C TRP A 178 17.29 21.89 -4.40
N ILE A 179 17.22 22.53 -3.23
CA ILE A 179 16.08 22.48 -2.31
C ILE A 179 14.73 22.77 -2.98
N PRO A 180 14.57 23.78 -3.86
CA PRO A 180 13.30 24.03 -4.55
C PRO A 180 12.87 22.84 -5.41
N TRP A 181 13.82 22.23 -6.13
CA TRP A 181 13.56 21.08 -7.01
C TRP A 181 13.22 19.82 -6.23
N LEU A 182 13.90 19.57 -5.10
CA LEU A 182 13.58 18.46 -4.20
C LEU A 182 12.19 18.63 -3.59
N SER A 183 11.84 19.84 -3.18
CA SER A 183 10.53 20.17 -2.61
C SER A 183 9.42 20.02 -3.66
N ALA A 184 9.66 20.51 -4.89
CA ALA A 184 8.75 20.37 -6.01
C ALA A 184 8.56 18.90 -6.43
N CYS A 185 9.64 18.11 -6.48
CA CYS A 185 9.57 16.70 -6.81
C CYS A 185 8.78 15.91 -5.75
N LEU A 186 9.09 16.13 -4.47
CA LEU A 186 8.40 15.47 -3.37
C LEU A 186 6.91 15.82 -3.32
N ILE A 187 6.57 17.11 -3.24
CA ILE A 187 5.16 17.53 -3.13
C ILE A 187 4.42 17.33 -4.45
N GLY A 188 5.09 17.42 -5.59
CA GLY A 188 4.49 17.23 -6.91
C GLY A 188 3.93 15.83 -7.12
N THR A 189 4.61 14.77 -6.67
CA THR A 189 4.09 13.39 -6.81
C THR A 189 2.80 13.22 -6.02
N PHE A 190 2.78 13.61 -4.75
CA PHE A 190 1.57 13.57 -3.92
C PHE A 190 0.50 14.55 -4.41
N GLY A 191 0.92 15.72 -4.88
CA GLY A 191 0.05 16.81 -5.32
C GLY A 191 -0.65 16.55 -6.66
N VAL A 192 -0.03 15.79 -7.55
CA VAL A 192 -0.66 15.40 -8.82
C VAL A 192 -1.58 14.19 -8.61
N ILE A 193 -1.17 13.24 -7.76
CA ILE A 193 -1.87 11.96 -7.64
C ILE A 193 -2.98 12.00 -6.58
N VAL A 194 -2.72 12.58 -5.41
CA VAL A 194 -3.62 12.50 -4.23
C VAL A 194 -4.42 13.78 -4.01
N LEU A 195 -3.80 14.96 -4.11
CA LEU A 195 -4.49 16.22 -3.81
C LEU A 195 -5.79 16.42 -4.59
N PRO A 196 -5.92 16.07 -5.90
CA PRO A 196 -7.19 16.27 -6.62
C PRO A 196 -8.37 15.57 -5.94
N THR A 197 -8.15 14.36 -5.41
CA THR A 197 -9.19 13.59 -4.69
C THR A 197 -9.54 14.21 -3.34
N LEU A 198 -8.57 14.86 -2.67
CA LEU A 198 -8.78 15.53 -1.39
C LEU A 198 -9.43 16.90 -1.55
N THR A 199 -9.08 17.64 -2.61
CA THR A 199 -9.59 18.99 -2.84
C THR A 199 -10.97 19.00 -3.49
N HIS A 200 -11.38 17.94 -4.18
CA HIS A 200 -12.66 17.90 -4.89
C HIS A 200 -13.88 18.16 -3.97
N PRO A 201 -14.06 17.47 -2.82
CA PRO A 201 -15.22 17.72 -1.95
C PRO A 201 -15.20 19.12 -1.33
N ILE A 202 -14.01 19.64 -1.08
CA ILE A 202 -13.81 21.00 -0.54
C ILE A 202 -14.20 22.03 -1.59
N ALA A 203 -13.73 21.86 -2.82
CA ALA A 203 -14.06 22.74 -3.93
C ALA A 203 -15.57 22.74 -4.22
N GLU A 204 -16.23 21.58 -4.22
CA GLU A 204 -17.70 21.49 -4.34
C GLU A 204 -18.41 22.27 -3.24
N PHE A 205 -17.95 22.16 -1.98
CA PHE A 205 -18.51 22.94 -0.88
C PHE A 205 -18.37 24.44 -1.11
N PHE A 206 -17.21 24.92 -1.58
CA PHE A 206 -16.98 26.34 -1.84
C PHE A 206 -17.81 26.86 -3.03
N ILE A 207 -17.91 26.08 -4.11
CA ILE A 207 -18.74 26.41 -5.27
C ILE A 207 -20.21 26.53 -4.85
N ASN A 208 -20.74 25.50 -4.16
CA ASN A 208 -22.16 25.44 -3.80
C ASN A 208 -22.55 26.49 -2.77
N LYS A 209 -21.65 26.85 -1.83
CA LYS A 209 -21.96 27.78 -0.74
C LYS A 209 -21.62 29.23 -1.05
N PHE A 210 -20.57 29.48 -1.81
CA PHE A 210 -20.04 30.83 -2.04
C PHE A 210 -20.06 31.25 -3.52
N GLY A 211 -20.49 30.40 -4.45
CA GLY A 211 -20.58 30.72 -5.87
C GLY A 211 -19.23 30.97 -6.55
N VAL A 212 -18.13 30.52 -5.92
CA VAL A 212 -16.77 30.72 -6.45
C VAL A 212 -16.54 29.76 -7.60
N ILE A 213 -16.48 30.26 -8.84
CA ILE A 213 -16.28 29.46 -10.05
C ILE A 213 -14.77 29.31 -10.31
N ILE A 214 -14.08 28.55 -9.46
CA ILE A 214 -12.69 28.13 -9.71
C ILE A 214 -12.71 26.67 -10.16
N PRO A 215 -12.06 26.30 -11.27
CA PRO A 215 -11.93 24.91 -11.70
C PRO A 215 -11.31 24.01 -10.62
N PHE A 216 -11.78 22.76 -10.52
CA PHE A 216 -11.33 21.80 -9.49
C PHE A 216 -9.81 21.57 -9.47
N TYR A 217 -9.17 21.57 -10.62
CA TYR A 217 -7.72 21.38 -10.74
C TYR A 217 -6.92 22.55 -10.16
N ASP A 218 -7.46 23.77 -10.18
CA ASP A 218 -6.77 24.96 -9.67
C ASP A 218 -6.62 24.95 -8.15
N TYR A 219 -7.59 24.36 -7.43
CA TYR A 219 -7.46 24.17 -5.97
C TYR A 219 -6.31 23.23 -5.61
N SER A 220 -6.17 22.11 -6.34
CA SER A 220 -5.07 21.15 -6.14
C SER A 220 -3.72 21.76 -6.53
N LEU A 221 -3.67 22.53 -7.62
CA LEU A 221 -2.45 23.22 -8.06
C LEU A 221 -2.03 24.29 -7.06
N LEU A 222 -2.96 25.13 -6.60
CA LEU A 222 -2.67 26.21 -5.66
C LEU A 222 -2.14 25.66 -4.33
N THR A 223 -2.82 24.65 -3.78
CA THR A 223 -2.40 24.00 -2.53
C THR A 223 -1.03 23.33 -2.69
N GLY A 224 -0.77 22.67 -3.82
CA GLY A 224 0.54 22.11 -4.16
C GLY A 224 1.64 23.16 -4.23
N VAL A 225 1.41 24.28 -4.95
CA VAL A 225 2.39 25.38 -5.08
C VAL A 225 2.70 25.99 -3.72
N VAL A 226 1.67 26.27 -2.90
CA VAL A 226 1.86 26.80 -1.54
C VAL A 226 2.68 25.85 -0.67
N ALA A 227 2.41 24.55 -0.75
CA ALA A 227 3.16 23.53 -0.02
C ALA A 227 4.63 23.43 -0.50
N VAL A 228 4.89 23.47 -1.81
CA VAL A 228 6.25 23.49 -2.37
C VAL A 228 7.02 24.71 -1.89
N VAL A 229 6.43 25.90 -2.00
CA VAL A 229 7.07 27.16 -1.61
C VAL A 229 7.36 27.16 -0.11
N SER A 230 6.40 26.72 0.71
CA SER A 230 6.53 26.65 2.16
C SER A 230 7.62 25.66 2.59
N LEU A 231 7.67 24.47 1.97
CA LEU A 231 8.72 23.48 2.23
C LEU A 231 10.09 24.01 1.80
N THR A 232 10.17 24.69 0.66
CA THR A 232 11.42 25.30 0.16
C THR A 232 11.97 26.33 1.15
N PHE A 233 11.15 27.30 1.58
CA PHE A 233 11.57 28.30 2.57
C PHE A 233 11.93 27.69 3.92
N TYR A 234 11.18 26.67 4.37
CA TYR A 234 11.52 25.95 5.58
C TYR A 234 12.88 25.27 5.47
N SER A 235 13.15 24.56 4.37
CA SER A 235 14.40 23.85 4.15
C SER A 235 15.61 24.79 4.04
N TRP A 236 15.49 25.95 3.38
CA TRP A 236 16.58 26.94 3.36
C TRP A 236 16.93 27.45 4.75
N ARG A 237 15.93 27.86 5.55
CA ARG A 237 16.14 28.30 6.94
C ARG A 237 16.82 27.23 7.79
N GLN A 238 16.55 25.96 7.48
CA GLN A 238 17.15 24.85 8.19
C GLN A 238 18.62 24.63 7.83
N VAL A 239 18.99 24.77 6.54
CA VAL A 239 20.40 24.72 6.14
C VAL A 239 21.19 25.87 6.75
N GLU A 240 20.62 27.08 6.78
CA GLU A 240 21.25 28.26 7.41
C GLU A 240 21.53 28.05 8.91
N LYS A 241 20.60 27.41 9.63
CA LYS A 241 20.73 27.12 11.06
C LYS A 241 21.82 26.10 11.38
N GLU A 242 22.08 25.16 10.49
CA GLU A 242 22.98 24.02 10.74
C GLU A 242 24.46 24.31 10.37
N ASN A 243 24.84 25.59 10.33
CA ASN A 243 26.13 26.08 9.84
C ASN A 243 27.35 25.31 10.42
N ASN A 244 28.25 24.89 9.50
CA ASN A 244 29.61 24.34 9.67
C ASN A 244 29.86 22.88 10.09
N ASN A 245 28.88 22.03 10.44
CA ASN A 245 29.17 20.61 10.75
C ASN A 245 28.00 19.63 10.51
N SER A 246 26.96 20.04 9.78
CA SER A 246 25.83 19.17 9.47
C SER A 246 26.14 18.21 8.33
N SER A 247 25.96 16.92 8.60
CA SER A 247 25.92 15.91 7.55
C SER A 247 24.71 16.20 6.65
N ILE A 248 24.92 16.28 5.34
CA ILE A 248 23.84 16.40 4.33
C ILE A 248 22.75 15.36 4.51
N GLU A 249 23.11 14.20 5.03
CA GLU A 249 22.18 13.14 5.38
C GLU A 249 21.17 13.57 6.46
N LYS A 250 21.49 14.53 7.34
CA LYS A 250 20.50 15.11 8.28
C LYS A 250 19.43 15.93 7.55
N MET A 251 19.79 16.65 6.48
CA MET A 251 18.81 17.34 5.65
C MET A 251 17.96 16.35 4.88
N PHE A 252 18.59 15.35 4.27
CA PHE A 252 17.84 14.29 3.60
C PHE A 252 16.98 13.47 4.55
N ALA A 253 17.34 13.31 5.83
CA ALA A 253 16.48 12.66 6.82
C ALA A 253 15.15 13.39 7.03
N ARG A 254 15.12 14.73 6.88
CA ARG A 254 13.89 15.52 6.97
C ARG A 254 13.02 15.34 5.72
N TYR A 255 13.63 15.30 4.54
CA TYR A 255 12.91 14.96 3.31
C TYR A 255 12.43 13.51 3.33
N GLN A 256 13.24 12.60 3.86
CA GLN A 256 12.89 11.19 4.01
C GLN A 256 11.69 11.01 4.95
N LEU A 257 11.65 11.73 6.08
CA LEU A 257 10.48 11.71 6.96
C LEU A 257 9.19 12.04 6.19
N LEU A 258 9.22 13.02 5.28
CA LEU A 258 8.06 13.36 4.46
C LEU A 258 7.76 12.30 3.37
N SER A 259 8.78 11.73 2.72
CA SER A 259 8.54 10.62 1.77
C SER A 259 7.98 9.38 2.47
N ALA A 260 8.43 9.08 3.69
CA ALA A 260 7.91 8.00 4.51
C ALA A 260 6.43 8.20 4.86
N CYS A 261 6.04 9.45 5.13
CA CYS A 261 4.64 9.81 5.28
C CYS A 261 3.83 9.46 4.01
N PHE A 262 4.37 9.74 2.83
CA PHE A 262 3.69 9.41 1.57
C PHE A 262 3.64 7.91 1.30
N VAL A 263 4.69 7.16 1.63
CA VAL A 263 4.66 5.69 1.55
C VAL A 263 3.60 5.14 2.49
N ALA A 264 3.53 5.57 3.75
CA ALA A 264 2.50 5.10 4.69
C ALA A 264 1.07 5.43 4.22
N PHE A 265 0.85 6.62 3.66
CA PHE A 265 -0.43 6.95 3.05
C PHE A 265 -0.75 6.05 1.84
N ALA A 266 0.22 5.88 0.94
CA ALA A 266 0.09 5.03 -0.24
C ALA A 266 -0.20 3.58 0.15
N HIS A 267 0.48 3.09 1.17
CA HIS A 267 0.32 1.77 1.74
C HIS A 267 -1.11 1.54 2.22
N GLY A 268 -1.60 2.40 3.12
CA GLY A 268 -2.98 2.32 3.61
C GLY A 268 -4.02 2.38 2.48
N SER A 269 -3.76 3.18 1.44
CA SER A 269 -4.66 3.26 0.28
C SER A 269 -4.76 1.96 -0.52
N ASN A 270 -3.66 1.23 -0.73
CA ASN A 270 -3.72 0.00 -1.51
C ASN A 270 -4.23 -1.16 -0.63
N ASP A 271 -3.69 -1.26 0.57
CA ASP A 271 -3.80 -2.46 1.39
C ASP A 271 -5.13 -2.61 2.14
N VAL A 272 -5.85 -1.50 2.38
CA VAL A 272 -7.21 -1.62 2.93
C VAL A 272 -8.10 -2.45 2.00
N GLY A 273 -7.88 -2.38 0.68
CA GLY A 273 -8.62 -3.18 -0.29
C GLY A 273 -8.44 -4.67 -0.08
N ASN A 274 -7.22 -5.12 0.17
CA ASN A 274 -6.91 -6.52 0.48
C ASN A 274 -7.70 -6.99 1.73
N ALA A 275 -7.82 -6.13 2.74
CA ALA A 275 -8.50 -6.50 3.99
C ALA A 275 -10.03 -6.49 3.88
N VAL A 276 -10.59 -5.52 3.17
CA VAL A 276 -12.03 -5.23 3.25
C VAL A 276 -12.84 -5.59 2.01
N ALA A 277 -12.20 -5.90 0.88
CA ALA A 277 -12.90 -6.34 -0.33
C ALA A 277 -13.81 -7.56 -0.10
N PRO A 278 -13.36 -8.63 0.60
CA PRO A 278 -14.25 -9.76 0.86
C PRO A 278 -15.45 -9.38 1.73
N LEU A 279 -15.24 -8.52 2.74
CA LEU A 279 -16.34 -8.01 3.58
C LEU A 279 -17.30 -7.13 2.77
N ALA A 280 -16.79 -6.27 1.90
CA ALA A 280 -17.59 -5.40 1.03
C ALA A 280 -18.46 -6.25 0.09
N ALA A 281 -17.87 -7.26 -0.55
CA ALA A 281 -18.57 -8.21 -1.41
C ALA A 281 -19.68 -8.95 -0.64
N ILE A 282 -19.38 -9.48 0.55
CA ILE A 282 -20.37 -10.15 1.41
C ILE A 282 -21.53 -9.23 1.77
N VAL A 283 -21.23 -8.02 2.26
CA VAL A 283 -22.26 -7.05 2.68
C VAL A 283 -23.12 -6.63 1.49
N TYR A 284 -22.51 -6.41 0.33
CA TYR A 284 -23.23 -6.10 -0.90
C TYR A 284 -24.19 -7.23 -1.27
N THR A 285 -23.70 -8.46 -1.33
CA THR A 285 -24.48 -9.62 -1.74
C THR A 285 -25.67 -9.88 -0.82
N ILE A 286 -25.49 -9.69 0.48
CA ILE A 286 -26.57 -9.87 1.45
C ILE A 286 -27.63 -8.77 1.33
N ARG A 287 -27.22 -7.52 1.07
CA ARG A 287 -28.15 -6.38 0.97
C ARG A 287 -28.96 -6.40 -0.32
N HIS A 288 -28.33 -6.76 -1.43
CA HIS A 288 -28.95 -6.72 -2.76
C HIS A 288 -29.46 -8.07 -3.24
N GLN A 289 -29.26 -9.14 -2.45
CA GLN A 289 -29.59 -10.53 -2.82
C GLN A 289 -28.96 -10.97 -4.16
N SER A 290 -27.86 -10.33 -4.55
CA SER A 290 -27.18 -10.53 -5.84
C SER A 290 -25.69 -10.22 -5.69
N VAL A 291 -24.85 -10.91 -6.46
CA VAL A 291 -23.41 -10.65 -6.47
C VAL A 291 -23.08 -9.34 -7.21
N PRO A 292 -22.03 -8.61 -6.82
CA PRO A 292 -21.66 -7.36 -7.47
C PRO A 292 -21.10 -7.65 -8.88
N LEU A 293 -21.87 -7.30 -9.92
CA LEU A 293 -21.50 -7.52 -11.32
C LEU A 293 -20.56 -6.44 -11.87
N THR A 294 -20.74 -5.21 -11.41
CA THR A 294 -19.96 -4.01 -11.76
C THR A 294 -19.85 -3.13 -10.51
N ASP A 295 -19.20 -1.97 -10.66
CA ASP A 295 -18.89 -0.96 -9.64
C ASP A 295 -19.67 -1.09 -8.31
N ILE A 296 -18.92 -1.25 -7.22
CA ILE A 296 -19.46 -1.42 -5.87
C ILE A 296 -19.18 -0.19 -5.02
N ASN A 297 -20.26 0.46 -4.56
CA ASN A 297 -20.12 1.52 -3.57
C ASN A 297 -19.80 0.91 -2.19
N ILE A 298 -18.56 1.08 -1.73
CA ILE A 298 -18.08 0.56 -0.45
C ILE A 298 -18.49 1.50 0.69
N PRO A 299 -19.31 1.01 1.65
CA PRO A 299 -19.70 1.81 2.82
C PRO A 299 -18.49 2.25 3.65
N LEU A 300 -18.51 3.49 4.14
CA LEU A 300 -17.41 4.06 4.92
C LEU A 300 -17.05 3.22 6.16
N TRP A 301 -18.03 2.62 6.84
CA TRP A 301 -17.78 1.81 8.03
C TRP A 301 -16.91 0.58 7.74
N ILE A 302 -16.96 0.03 6.52
CA ILE A 302 -16.14 -1.10 6.08
C ILE A 302 -14.67 -0.66 5.96
N LEU A 303 -14.43 0.50 5.32
CA LEU A 303 -13.10 1.09 5.22
C LEU A 303 -12.54 1.45 6.61
N VAL A 304 -13.37 2.04 7.48
CA VAL A 304 -12.98 2.36 8.87
C VAL A 304 -12.60 1.09 9.63
N LEU A 305 -13.38 0.00 9.50
CA LEU A 305 -13.05 -1.27 10.15
C LEU A 305 -11.69 -1.81 9.69
N GLY A 306 -11.44 -1.81 8.37
CA GLY A 306 -10.14 -2.20 7.82
C GLY A 306 -9.01 -1.32 8.31
N ALA A 307 -9.19 0.01 8.27
CA ALA A 307 -8.20 0.98 8.72
C ALA A 307 -7.86 0.80 10.21
N VAL A 308 -8.86 0.64 11.09
CA VAL A 308 -8.63 0.38 12.52
C VAL A 308 -7.91 -0.96 12.71
N GLY A 309 -8.27 -1.99 11.95
CA GLY A 309 -7.59 -3.29 11.99
C GLY A 309 -6.11 -3.18 11.64
N ILE A 310 -5.79 -2.55 10.51
CA ILE A 310 -4.41 -2.30 10.05
C ILE A 310 -3.60 -1.56 11.13
N VAL A 311 -4.13 -0.44 11.63
CA VAL A 311 -3.45 0.35 12.68
C VAL A 311 -3.26 -0.42 13.98
N SER A 312 -4.23 -1.27 14.35
CA SER A 312 -4.12 -2.11 15.54
C SER A 312 -3.03 -3.18 15.38
N GLY A 313 -2.96 -3.83 14.22
CA GLY A 313 -1.92 -4.80 13.87
C GLY A 313 -0.52 -4.20 13.93
N LEU A 314 -0.38 -3.05 13.27
CA LEU A 314 0.79 -2.19 13.30
C LEU A 314 1.24 -1.88 14.75
N ALA A 315 0.32 -1.40 15.59
CA ALA A 315 0.65 -0.97 16.94
C ALA A 315 1.12 -2.11 17.85
N ILE A 316 0.54 -3.31 17.70
CA ILE A 316 0.81 -4.44 18.59
C ILE A 316 2.03 -5.26 18.12
N LEU A 317 2.07 -5.61 16.83
CA LEU A 317 3.08 -6.54 16.27
C LEU A 317 4.13 -5.83 15.40
N GLY A 318 3.82 -4.66 14.86
CA GLY A 318 4.66 -3.98 13.89
C GLY A 318 6.07 -3.66 14.37
N LYS A 319 6.24 -3.39 15.67
CA LYS A 319 7.57 -3.15 16.28
C LYS A 319 8.56 -4.29 16.05
N LYS A 320 8.09 -5.55 16.05
CA LYS A 320 8.94 -6.74 15.88
C LYS A 320 9.38 -6.87 14.42
N VAL A 321 8.45 -6.63 13.50
CA VAL A 321 8.67 -6.79 12.06
C VAL A 321 9.58 -5.67 11.51
N ILE A 322 9.32 -4.41 11.88
CA ILE A 322 10.18 -3.27 11.49
C ILE A 322 11.63 -3.49 11.94
N ALA A 323 11.83 -3.92 13.19
CA ALA A 323 13.17 -4.16 13.75
C ALA A 323 13.93 -5.26 13.00
N THR A 324 13.24 -6.20 12.35
CA THR A 324 13.85 -7.34 11.66
C THR A 324 14.13 -7.05 10.18
N ILE A 325 13.42 -6.08 9.58
CA ILE A 325 13.51 -5.78 8.13
C ILE A 325 14.34 -4.53 7.83
N GLY A 326 14.45 -3.58 8.78
CA GLY A 326 15.07 -2.25 8.58
C GLY A 326 16.54 -2.20 8.10
N GLU A 327 17.27 -3.31 8.09
CA GLU A 327 18.68 -3.35 7.64
C GLU A 327 19.02 -4.53 6.71
N SER A 328 18.00 -5.28 6.27
CA SER A 328 18.20 -6.64 5.72
C SER A 328 18.57 -6.65 4.22
N ILE A 329 18.27 -5.59 3.47
CA ILE A 329 18.51 -5.53 2.01
C ILE A 329 19.77 -4.71 1.69
N ILE A 330 19.84 -3.43 2.07
CA ILE A 330 21.01 -2.54 1.90
C ILE A 330 21.06 -1.58 3.12
N THR A 331 22.26 -1.19 3.57
CA THR A 331 22.43 -0.09 4.53
C THR A 331 22.12 1.25 3.85
N LEU A 332 20.92 1.76 4.08
CA LEU A 332 20.45 2.99 3.45
C LEU A 332 20.87 4.21 4.26
N GLN A 333 21.45 5.18 3.57
CA GLN A 333 21.56 6.55 4.07
C GLN A 333 20.27 7.31 3.77
N PRO A 334 19.93 8.36 4.51
CA PRO A 334 18.72 9.13 4.28
C PRO A 334 18.48 9.61 2.85
N SER A 335 19.52 10.03 2.12
CA SER A 335 19.44 10.45 0.72
C SER A 335 18.93 9.33 -0.20
N SER A 336 19.48 8.12 -0.04
CA SER A 336 19.00 6.92 -0.73
C SER A 336 17.62 6.47 -0.28
N GLY A 337 17.32 6.57 1.01
CA GLY A 337 16.02 6.21 1.57
C GLY A 337 14.90 7.10 1.02
N PHE A 338 15.13 8.41 0.97
CA PHE A 338 14.23 9.38 0.34
C PHE A 338 13.90 9.01 -1.11
N CYS A 339 14.90 8.67 -1.92
CA CYS A 339 14.67 8.29 -3.32
C CYS A 339 13.86 6.99 -3.46
N ALA A 340 14.19 5.97 -2.68
CA ALA A 340 13.49 4.68 -2.69
C ALA A 340 12.04 4.83 -2.23
N GLU A 341 11.79 5.60 -1.17
CA GLU A 341 10.46 5.86 -0.63
C GLU A 341 9.61 6.70 -1.59
N LEU A 342 10.18 7.75 -2.18
CA LEU A 342 9.45 8.58 -3.14
C LEU A 342 9.06 7.78 -4.39
N ALA A 343 9.96 6.93 -4.89
CA ALA A 343 9.68 6.02 -6.00
C ALA A 343 8.60 4.99 -5.65
N CYS A 344 8.70 4.39 -4.46
CA CYS A 344 7.72 3.44 -3.93
C CYS A 344 6.33 4.07 -3.82
N ALA A 345 6.23 5.22 -3.13
CA ALA A 345 4.98 5.95 -2.95
C ALA A 345 4.37 6.36 -4.30
N THR A 346 5.19 6.88 -5.23
CA THR A 346 4.70 7.26 -6.56
C THR A 346 4.11 6.06 -7.30
N THR A 347 4.81 4.93 -7.29
CA THR A 347 4.38 3.71 -7.98
C THR A 347 3.08 3.16 -7.37
N ILE A 348 2.99 3.07 -6.05
CA ILE A 348 1.81 2.57 -5.35
C ILE A 348 0.61 3.52 -5.54
N LEU A 349 0.80 4.83 -5.41
CA LEU A 349 -0.29 5.80 -5.55
C LEU A 349 -0.86 5.82 -6.96
N LEU A 350 -0.01 5.70 -8.00
CA LEU A 350 -0.48 5.57 -9.37
C LEU A 350 -1.30 4.29 -9.57
N ALA A 351 -0.83 3.16 -9.04
CA ALA A 351 -1.57 1.90 -9.10
C ALA A 351 -2.91 1.98 -8.36
N SER A 352 -2.92 2.52 -7.12
CA SER A 352 -4.14 2.74 -6.34
C SER A 352 -5.14 3.64 -7.06
N ARG A 353 -4.67 4.68 -7.77
CA ARG A 353 -5.53 5.56 -8.57
C ARG A 353 -6.16 4.85 -9.77
N LEU A 354 -5.46 3.86 -10.32
CA LEU A 354 -5.97 2.97 -11.37
C LEU A 354 -6.80 1.80 -10.81
N GLY A 355 -7.00 1.72 -9.49
CA GLY A 355 -7.70 0.62 -8.84
C GLY A 355 -6.91 -0.70 -8.80
N LEU A 356 -5.64 -0.69 -9.19
CA LEU A 356 -4.85 -1.92 -9.32
C LEU A 356 -4.32 -2.40 -7.96
N PRO A 357 -4.65 -3.63 -7.52
CA PRO A 357 -4.05 -4.22 -6.33
C PRO A 357 -2.58 -4.57 -6.61
N VAL A 358 -1.66 -3.86 -5.96
CA VAL A 358 -0.21 -4.04 -6.15
C VAL A 358 0.47 -4.36 -4.84
N SER A 359 1.57 -5.11 -4.91
CA SER A 359 2.37 -5.37 -3.72
C SER A 359 3.23 -4.16 -3.36
N THR A 360 2.98 -3.58 -2.19
CA THR A 360 3.81 -2.51 -1.61
C THR A 360 5.24 -2.99 -1.35
N SER A 361 5.41 -4.25 -0.91
CA SER A 361 6.73 -4.88 -0.73
C SER A 361 7.51 -4.94 -2.04
N HIS A 362 6.87 -5.25 -3.17
CA HIS A 362 7.53 -5.27 -4.48
C HIS A 362 8.04 -3.88 -4.85
N ALA A 363 7.20 -2.85 -4.70
CA ALA A 363 7.56 -1.47 -5.01
C ALA A 363 8.78 -1.03 -4.19
N LEU A 364 8.80 -1.31 -2.89
CA LEU A 364 9.93 -0.94 -2.03
C LEU A 364 11.20 -1.70 -2.40
N VAL A 365 11.11 -3.03 -2.54
CA VAL A 365 12.26 -3.87 -2.92
C VAL A 365 12.84 -3.41 -4.26
N GLY A 366 11.97 -3.15 -5.25
CA GLY A 366 12.36 -2.59 -6.53
C GLY A 366 13.10 -1.26 -6.40
N GLY A 367 12.57 -0.34 -5.59
CA GLY A 367 13.19 0.95 -5.29
C GLY A 367 14.58 0.79 -4.68
N VAL A 368 14.72 -0.06 -3.65
CA VAL A 368 16.01 -0.33 -2.98
C VAL A 368 17.02 -0.98 -3.94
N VAL A 369 16.59 -1.92 -4.78
CA VAL A 369 17.44 -2.51 -5.83
C VAL A 369 17.89 -1.45 -6.84
N GLY A 370 16.99 -0.56 -7.26
CA GLY A 370 17.31 0.56 -8.15
C GLY A 370 18.40 1.47 -7.59
N ILE A 371 18.34 1.80 -6.29
CA ILE A 371 19.42 2.52 -5.60
C ILE A 371 20.72 1.70 -5.61
N GLY A 372 20.64 0.41 -5.27
CA GLY A 372 21.78 -0.49 -5.22
C GLY A 372 22.54 -0.55 -6.56
N LEU A 373 21.81 -0.59 -7.68
CA LEU A 373 22.38 -0.61 -9.03
C LEU A 373 23.18 0.67 -9.36
N VAL A 374 22.76 1.82 -8.83
CA VAL A 374 23.46 3.10 -9.04
C VAL A 374 24.64 3.26 -8.10
N LYS A 375 24.51 2.81 -6.85
CA LYS A 375 25.54 2.96 -5.81
C LYS A 375 26.69 1.97 -5.99
N ASP A 376 26.38 0.68 -5.92
CA ASP A 376 27.28 -0.45 -6.18
C ASP A 376 26.46 -1.73 -6.19
N ILE A 377 26.45 -2.45 -7.32
CA ILE A 377 25.70 -3.70 -7.47
C ILE A 377 26.13 -4.77 -6.44
N LYS A 378 27.39 -4.73 -5.96
CA LYS A 378 27.91 -5.66 -4.95
C LYS A 378 27.33 -5.42 -3.56
N SER A 379 26.71 -4.26 -3.31
CA SER A 379 26.05 -3.95 -2.04
C SER A 379 24.71 -4.69 -1.89
N ILE A 380 24.17 -5.26 -2.96
CA ILE A 380 22.89 -5.95 -2.98
C ILE A 380 23.07 -7.40 -2.53
N LYS A 381 22.40 -7.77 -1.43
CA LYS A 381 22.35 -9.17 -0.97
C LYS A 381 21.40 -10.00 -1.83
N PHE A 382 21.92 -10.62 -2.89
CA PHE A 382 21.11 -11.39 -3.85
C PHE A 382 20.34 -12.56 -3.19
N SER A 383 20.91 -13.21 -2.17
CA SER A 383 20.21 -14.26 -1.42
C SER A 383 18.93 -13.78 -0.75
N THR A 384 18.94 -12.56 -0.18
CA THR A 384 17.76 -11.93 0.41
C THR A 384 16.69 -11.67 -0.65
N LEU A 385 17.08 -11.15 -1.82
CA LEU A 385 16.16 -10.91 -2.94
C LEU A 385 15.54 -12.21 -3.45
N GLN A 386 16.33 -13.28 -3.59
CA GLN A 386 15.85 -14.58 -4.01
C GLN A 386 14.82 -15.14 -3.02
N ASN A 387 15.09 -15.05 -1.71
CA ASN A 387 14.15 -15.51 -0.68
C ASN A 387 12.83 -14.73 -0.72
N ILE A 388 12.90 -13.42 -0.93
CA ILE A 388 11.72 -12.55 -1.09
C ILE A 388 10.93 -12.96 -2.34
N ALA A 389 11.59 -13.12 -3.49
CA ALA A 389 10.94 -13.53 -4.73
C ALA A 389 10.26 -14.91 -4.62
N VAL A 390 10.91 -15.87 -3.95
CA VAL A 390 10.32 -17.18 -3.66
C VAL A 390 9.08 -17.04 -2.76
N ALA A 391 9.15 -16.20 -1.72
CA ALA A 391 7.99 -15.96 -0.85
C ALA A 391 6.79 -15.39 -1.62
N TRP A 392 7.02 -14.50 -2.59
CA TRP A 392 5.98 -13.95 -3.45
C TRP A 392 5.32 -15.03 -4.32
N VAL A 393 6.11 -15.84 -5.01
CA VAL A 393 5.62 -16.93 -5.87
C VAL A 393 4.87 -18.00 -5.07
N VAL A 394 5.35 -18.33 -3.87
CA VAL A 394 4.74 -19.35 -3.00
C VAL A 394 3.45 -18.86 -2.35
N THR A 395 3.31 -17.55 -2.11
CA THR A 395 2.14 -16.99 -1.42
C THR A 395 0.82 -17.26 -2.16
N VAL A 396 0.79 -17.10 -3.49
CA VAL A 396 -0.41 -17.32 -4.32
C VAL A 396 -0.95 -18.77 -4.22
N PRO A 397 -0.17 -19.83 -4.50
CA PRO A 397 -0.68 -21.20 -4.42
C PRO A 397 -1.02 -21.60 -2.98
N VAL A 398 -0.28 -21.13 -1.99
CA VAL A 398 -0.58 -21.44 -0.59
C VAL A 398 -1.91 -20.80 -0.15
N SER A 399 -2.14 -19.53 -0.47
CA SER A 399 -3.41 -18.87 -0.12
C SER A 399 -4.58 -19.46 -0.91
N ALA A 400 -4.39 -19.78 -2.19
CA ALA A 400 -5.37 -20.47 -3.02
C ALA A 400 -5.76 -21.83 -2.42
N GLY A 401 -4.77 -22.66 -2.08
CA GLY A 401 -4.99 -23.97 -1.49
C GLY A 401 -5.67 -23.90 -0.11
N LEU A 402 -5.27 -22.95 0.73
CA LEU A 402 -5.91 -22.73 2.03
C LEU A 402 -7.37 -22.29 1.87
N SER A 403 -7.65 -21.34 0.98
CA SER A 403 -9.02 -20.87 0.73
C SER A 403 -9.90 -21.97 0.14
N ALA A 404 -9.37 -22.75 -0.83
CA ALA A 404 -10.04 -23.91 -1.41
C ALA A 404 -10.42 -24.96 -0.35
N LEU A 405 -9.49 -25.27 0.56
CA LEU A 405 -9.73 -26.21 1.65
C LEU A 405 -10.77 -25.68 2.65
N ILE A 406 -10.62 -24.44 3.11
CA ILE A 406 -11.57 -23.82 4.04
C ILE A 406 -12.97 -23.75 3.42
N PHE A 407 -13.06 -23.34 2.15
CA PHE A 407 -14.32 -23.29 1.42
C PHE A 407 -14.99 -24.67 1.32
N SER A 408 -14.22 -25.72 1.00
CA SER A 408 -14.74 -27.09 0.92
C SER A 408 -15.32 -27.55 2.26
N VAL A 409 -14.64 -27.22 3.36
CA VAL A 409 -15.13 -27.51 4.72
C VAL A 409 -16.39 -26.70 5.04
N LEU A 410 -16.45 -25.42 4.68
CA LEU A 410 -17.64 -24.59 4.89
C LEU A 410 -18.85 -25.13 4.12
N GLN A 411 -18.65 -25.61 2.89
CA GLN A 411 -19.70 -26.20 2.06
C GLN A 411 -20.19 -27.56 2.58
N SER A 412 -19.32 -28.34 3.23
CA SER A 412 -19.73 -29.61 3.83
C SER A 412 -20.57 -29.42 5.10
N TRP A 413 -20.59 -28.22 5.68
CA TRP A 413 -21.41 -27.89 6.84
C TRP A 413 -22.79 -27.41 6.39
N ARG A 414 -23.85 -28.08 6.86
CA ARG A 414 -25.27 -27.83 6.50
C ARG A 414 -25.80 -26.40 6.74
N LEU A 415 -25.01 -25.52 7.35
CA LEU A 415 -25.36 -24.11 7.57
C LEU A 415 -25.23 -23.25 6.30
N PHE A 416 -24.52 -23.72 5.27
CA PHE A 416 -24.28 -22.98 4.02
C PHE A 416 -24.69 -23.74 2.74
N SER A 417 -25.17 -24.98 2.88
CA SER A 417 -25.53 -25.88 1.77
C SER A 417 -27.01 -25.84 1.39
N ALA A 418 -27.70 -24.70 1.60
CA ALA A 418 -29.13 -24.54 1.31
C ALA A 418 -29.39 -23.34 0.41
#